data_AF-A0A2N5GG80-F1
#
_entry.id   AF-A0A2N5GG80-F1
#
_cell.length_a   1.000
_cell.length_b   1.000
_cell.length_c   1.000
_cell.angle_alpha   90.00
_cell.angle_beta   90.00
_cell.angle_gamma   90.00
#
_symmetry.space_group_name_H-M   'P 1'
#
loop_
_entity.id
_entity.type
_entity.pdbx_description
1 polymer ?
#
loop_
_entity_poly.entity_id
_entity_poly.type
_entity_poly.pdbx_seq_one_letter_code
_entity_poly.pdbx_strand_id
1 'polypeptide(L)' 'MLRLAVASILGFVLFMIETMIVMELKNYHTIDYGGLGPFTSVWAMNIFFVFAILTQIKIWYYNQRQRQSENVPFH' A
#
# COMPACT_ATOMS: atom_id res chain seq x y z
N MET A 1 -0.28 7.76 13.36
CA MET A 1 -1.27 8.30 12.41
C MET A 1 -0.68 8.61 11.04
N LEU A 2 0.54 9.17 10.92
CA LEU A 2 1.22 9.46 9.64
C LEU A 2 1.19 8.29 8.62
N ARG A 3 1.39 7.06 9.10
CA ARG A 3 1.32 5.83 8.31
C ARG A 3 0.01 5.64 7.54
N LEU A 4 -1.12 6.01 8.14
CA LEU A 4 -2.43 5.94 7.47
C LEU A 4 -2.53 7.00 6.37
N ALA A 5 -2.02 8.21 6.62
CA ALA A 5 -1.96 9.27 5.61
C ALA A 5 -1.08 8.87 4.43
N VAL A 6 0.11 8.31 4.69
CA VAL A 6 1.02 7.80 3.64
C VAL A 6 0.39 6.64 2.87
N ALA A 7 -0.27 5.71 3.56
CA ALA A 7 -0.99 4.61 2.92
C ALA A 7 -2.16 5.09 2.05
N SER A 8 -2.85 6.17 2.44
CA SER A 8 -3.91 6.79 1.63
C SER A 8 -3.38 7.33 0.31
N ILE A 9 -2.29 8.10 0.37
CA ILE A 9 -1.64 8.68 -0.82
C ILE A 9 -1.09 7.58 -1.73
N LEU A 10 -0.34 6.62 -1.18
CA LEU A 10 0.21 5.51 -1.95
C LEU A 10 -0.87 4.58 -2.52
N GLY A 11 -1.95 4.36 -1.77
CA GLY A 11 -3.11 3.60 -2.23
C GLY A 11 -3.80 4.27 -3.43
N PHE A 12 -3.81 5.61 -3.48
CA PHE A 12 -4.30 6.36 -4.64
C PHE A 12 -3.38 6.22 -5.86
N VAL A 13 -2.05 6.23 -5.66
CA VAL A 13 -1.09 5.99 -6.75
C VAL A 13 -1.23 4.58 -7.31
N LEU A 14 -1.37 3.57 -6.45
CA LEU A 14 -1.63 2.19 -6.86
C LEU A 14 -2.92 2.05 -7.64
N PHE A 15 -3.99 2.71 -7.18
CA PHE A 15 -5.25 2.76 -7.92
C PHE A 15 -5.04 3.27 -9.35
N MET A 16 -4.32 4.38 -9.54
CA MET A 16 -4.03 4.92 -10.88
C MET A 16 -3.26 3.94 -11.77
N ILE A 17 -2.32 3.19 -11.19
CA ILE A 17 -1.57 2.18 -11.94
C ILE A 17 -2.50 1.03 -12.37
N GLU A 18 -3.36 0.56 -11.47
CA GLU A 18 -4.32 -0.51 -11.76
C GLU A 18 -5.35 -0.08 -12.80
N THR A 19 -5.85 1.16 -12.74
CA THR A 19 -6.77 1.68 -13.75
C THR A 19 -6.10 1.69 -15.14
N MET A 20 -4.84 2.13 -15.22
CA MET A 20 -4.06 2.09 -16.47
C MET A 20 -3.90 0.67 -17.00
N ILE A 21 -3.54 -0.29 -16.15
CA ILE A 21 -3.41 -1.70 -16.53
C ILE A 21 -4.74 -2.26 -17.04
N VAL A 22 -5.85 -1.99 -16.33
CA VAL A 22 -7.18 -2.49 -16.74
C VAL A 22 -7.64 -1.85 -18.06
N MET A 23 -7.33 -0.58 -18.29
CA MET A 23 -7.61 0.08 -19.58
C MET A 23 -6.82 -0.56 -20.73
N GLU A 24 -5.54 -0.86 -20.51
CA GLU A 24 -4.70 -1.58 -21.49
C GLU A 24 -5.31 -2.95 -21.82
N LEU A 25 -5.72 -3.72 -20.80
CA LEU A 25 -6.35 -5.04 -20.98
C LEU A 25 -7.72 -4.97 -21.68
N LYS A 26 -8.42 -3.84 -21.59
CA LYS A 26 -9.72 -3.61 -22.23
C LYS A 26 -9.62 -2.92 -23.59
N ASN A 27 -8.44 -2.89 -24.23
CA ASN A 27 -8.21 -2.18 -25.50
C ASN A 27 -8.65 -0.70 -25.41
N TYR A 28 -8.18 0.00 -24.38
CA TYR A 28 -8.43 1.43 -24.14
C TYR A 28 -9.91 1.83 -23.97
N HIS A 29 -10.81 0.88 -23.71
CA HIS A 29 -12.15 1.23 -23.27
C HIS A 29 -12.09 1.86 -21.89
N THR A 30 -12.73 3.02 -21.75
CA THR A 30 -12.82 3.74 -20.48
C THR A 30 -13.51 2.88 -19.44
N ILE A 31 -12.95 2.83 -18.24
CA ILE A 31 -13.55 2.12 -17.13
C ILE A 31 -14.69 2.98 -16.59
N ASP A 32 -15.93 2.56 -16.85
CA ASP A 32 -17.06 3.10 -16.12
C ASP A 32 -17.13 2.37 -14.77
N TYR A 33 -16.81 3.10 -13.71
CA TYR A 33 -16.88 2.58 -12.34
C TYR A 33 -18.33 2.41 -11.87
N GLY A 34 -19.34 2.83 -12.64
CA GLY A 34 -20.75 2.69 -12.27
C GLY A 34 -21.13 3.51 -11.02
N GLY A 35 -20.32 4.50 -10.66
CA GLY A 35 -20.50 5.38 -9.50
C GLY A 35 -19.32 5.41 -8.52
N LEU A 36 -19.49 6.14 -7.41
CA LEU A 36 -18.45 6.31 -6.37
C LEU A 36 -18.23 5.05 -5.51
N GLY A 37 -19.19 4.13 -5.47
CA GLY A 37 -19.11 2.92 -4.64
C GLY A 37 -17.96 1.99 -5.05
N PRO A 38 -17.90 1.56 -6.32
CA PRO A 38 -16.80 0.71 -6.79
C PRO A 38 -15.44 1.42 -6.73
N PHE A 39 -15.40 2.72 -7.02
CA PHE A 39 -14.19 3.53 -6.88
C PHE A 39 -13.63 3.52 -5.44
N THR A 40 -14.47 3.86 -4.46
CA THR A 40 -14.06 3.89 -3.05
C THR A 40 -13.70 2.51 -2.52
N SER A 41 -14.32 1.45 -3.02
CA SER A 41 -14.02 0.06 -2.64
C SER A 41 -12.62 -0.38 -3.10
N VAL A 42 -12.28 -0.15 -4.37
CA VAL A 42 -10.94 -0.49 -4.90
C VAL A 42 -9.88 0.39 -4.23
N TRP A 43 -10.16 1.68 -4.06
CA TRP A 43 -9.25 2.57 -3.36
C TRP A 43 -9.00 2.13 -1.92
N ALA A 44 -10.04 1.78 -1.15
CA ALA A 44 -9.91 1.28 0.22
C ALA A 44 -9.09 -0.01 0.32
N MET A 45 -9.28 -0.94 -0.64
CA MET A 45 -8.47 -2.16 -0.74
C MET A 45 -6.98 -1.84 -0.88
N ASN A 46 -6.63 -0.88 -1.75
CA ASN A 46 -5.24 -0.50 -1.99
C ASN A 46 -4.62 0.20 -0.78
N ILE A 47 -5.39 1.06 -0.09
CA ILE A 47 -4.95 1.67 1.18
C ILE A 47 -4.63 0.59 2.21
N PHE A 48 -5.52 -0.40 2.35
CA PHE A 48 -5.32 -1.49 3.29
C PHE A 48 -4.08 -2.31 2.96
N PHE A 49 -3.88 -2.63 1.68
CA PHE A 49 -2.71 -3.39 1.22
C PHE A 49 -1.40 -2.66 1.50
N VAL A 50 -1.29 -1.38 1.13
CA VAL A 50 -0.10 -0.56 1.41
C VAL A 50 0.12 -0.45 2.92
N PHE A 51 -0.95 -0.22 3.68
CA PHE A 51 -0.87 -0.15 5.13
C PHE A 51 -0.30 -1.44 5.73
N ALA A 52 -0.75 -2.60 5.26
CA ALA A 52 -0.27 -3.91 5.69
C ALA A 52 1.22 -4.11 5.37
N ILE A 53 1.64 -3.80 4.13
CA ILE A 53 3.05 -3.92 3.70
C ILE A 53 3.96 -3.04 4.57
N LEU A 54 3.61 -1.76 4.72
CA LEU A 54 4.35 -0.85 5.59
C LEU A 54 4.41 -1.38 7.03
N THR A 55 3.46 -2.25 7.44
CA THR A 55 3.37 -2.75 8.83
C THR A 55 4.42 -3.79 9.02
N GLN A 56 4.43 -4.75 8.11
CA GLN A 56 5.41 -5.81 8.07
C GLN A 56 6.82 -5.24 7.94
N ILE A 57 7.04 -4.26 7.06
CA ILE A 57 8.36 -3.62 6.90
C ILE A 57 8.82 -2.96 8.21
N LYS A 58 7.94 -2.20 8.88
CA LYS A 58 8.29 -1.53 10.14
C LYS A 58 8.62 -2.55 11.25
N ILE A 59 7.82 -3.62 11.35
CA ILE A 59 8.04 -4.69 12.32
C ILE A 59 9.37 -5.39 12.04
N TRP A 60 9.62 -5.77 10.79
CA TRP A 60 10.87 -6.39 10.38
C TRP A 60 12.07 -5.49 10.71
N TYR A 61 11.99 -4.20 10.37
CA TYR A 61 13.05 -3.23 10.63
C TYR A 61 13.36 -3.11 12.13
N TYR A 62 12.32 -3.06 12.96
CA TYR A 62 12.46 -3.01 14.41
C TYR A 62 13.12 -4.28 14.97
N ASN A 63 12.68 -5.46 14.51
CA ASN A 63 13.24 -6.75 14.93
C ASN A 63 14.72 -6.88 14.53
N GLN A 64 15.12 -6.40 13.35
CA GLN A 64 16.53 -6.41 12.93
C GLN A 64 17.40 -5.53 13.83
N ARG A 65 16.91 -4.33 14.20
CA ARG A 65 17.63 -3.45 15.13
C ARG A 65 17.78 -4.09 16.53
N GLN A 66 16.75 -4.75 17.04
CA GLN A 66 16.83 -5.45 18.32
C GLN A 66 17.88 -6.55 18.31
N ARG A 67 17.93 -7.36 17.24
CA ARG A 67 18.97 -8.40 17.07
C ARG A 67 20.38 -7.83 17.00
N GLN A 68 20.57 -6.65 16.42
CA GLN A 68 21.87 -5.97 16.41
C GLN A 68 22.27 -5.43 17.78
N SER A 69 21.33 -4.87 18.55
CA SER A 69 21.60 -4.42 19.92
C SER A 69 21.85 -5.56 20.91
N GLU A 70 21.34 -6.76 20.66
CA GLU A 70 21.60 -7.94 21.49
C GLU A 70 22.97 -8.58 21.20
N ASN A 71 23.51 -8.41 19.99
CA ASN A 71 24.80 -8.96 19.55
C ASN A 71 26.01 -8.04 19.80
N VAL A 72 25.85 -6.93 20.54
CA VAL A 72 27.01 -6.19 21.07
C VAL A 72 27.43 -6.85 22.39
N PRO A 73 28.56 -7.59 22.43
CA PRO A 73 29.02 -8.19 23.67
C PRO A 73 29.37 -7.08 24.66
N PHE A 74 28.85 -7.20 25.89
CA PHE A 74 29.28 -6.40 27.02
C PHE A 74 30.81 -6.52 27.15
N HIS A 75 31.52 -5.42 26.89
CA HIS A 75 32.89 -5.21 27.35
C HIS A 75 32.85 -4.31 28.58
#